data_AF-A0A1Y2GNX8-F1
#
_entry.id   AF-A0A1Y2GNX8-F1
#
_cell.length_a   1.000
_cell.length_b   1.000
_cell.length_c   1.000
_cell.angle_alpha   90.00
_cell.angle_beta   90.00
_cell.angle_gamma   90.00
#
_symmetry.space_group_name_H-M   'P 1'
#
loop_
_entity.id
_entity.type
_entity.pdbx_description
1 polymer ?
#
loop_
_entity_poly.entity_id
_entity_poly.type
_entity_poly.pdbx_seq_one_letter_code
_entity_poly.pdbx_strand_id
1 'polypeptide(L)'
;MNSSIVSKLYGPLLYNTKVAAQIAKQVYIREGMAPPSGAQIEAAKDATLKFIWNARNLNTWKNISKDQYVRAGLVAAEAYTFFMLGEIIGRRNLIGYNVKSADTHHH
;
A
#
# COMPACT_ATOMS: atom_id res chain seq x y z
N MET A 1 18.34 15.40 30.89
CA MET A 1 18.36 14.04 30.33
C MET A 1 19.82 13.59 30.22
N ASN A 2 20.14 12.39 30.71
CA ASN A 2 21.52 11.93 30.90
C ASN A 2 22.18 11.58 29.55
N SER A 3 23.05 12.47 29.05
CA SER A 3 23.74 12.39 27.75
C SER A 3 24.48 11.06 27.50
N SER A 4 24.90 10.39 28.58
CA SER A 4 25.65 9.12 28.55
C SER A 4 24.83 7.89 28.08
N ILE A 5 23.51 7.88 28.27
CA ILE A 5 22.65 6.77 27.86
C ILE A 5 22.33 6.88 26.37
N VAL A 6 22.04 8.11 25.91
CA VAL A 6 21.74 8.40 24.50
C VAL A 6 22.94 8.07 23.61
N SER A 7 24.16 8.43 24.02
CA SER A 7 25.37 8.13 23.26
C SER A 7 25.67 6.64 23.15
N LYS A 8 25.43 5.87 24.23
CA LYS A 8 25.60 4.40 24.23
C LYS A 8 24.56 3.68 23.36
N LEU A 9 23.34 4.22 23.26
CA LEU A 9 22.28 3.65 22.42
C LEU A 9 22.39 4.06 20.95
N TYR A 10 23.04 5.18 20.65
CA TYR A 10 23.15 5.70 19.29
C TYR A 10 23.86 4.74 18.33
N GLY A 11 24.95 4.10 18.77
CA GLY A 11 25.69 3.11 17.97
C GLY A 11 24.84 1.90 17.57
N PRO A 12 24.28 1.14 18.53
CA PRO A 12 23.38 0.02 18.26
C PRO A 12 22.13 0.41 17.46
N LEU A 13 21.53 1.58 17.76
CA LEU A 13 20.36 2.08 17.04
C LEU A 13 20.67 2.35 15.55
N LEU A 14 21.79 3.02 15.27
CA LEU A 14 22.21 3.26 13.88
C LEU A 14 22.53 1.95 13.14
N TYR A 15 23.15 0.99 13.83
CA TYR A 15 23.43 -0.30 13.22
C TYR A 15 22.13 -1.05 12.89
N ASN A 16 21.20 -1.15 13.84
CA ASN A 16 19.92 -1.84 13.65
C ASN A 16 19.05 -1.17 12.59
N THR A 17 19.03 0.15 12.52
CA THR A 17 18.30 0.88 11.45
C THR A 17 18.90 0.62 10.07
N LYS A 18 20.24 0.56 9.95
CA LYS A 18 20.89 0.17 8.68
C LYS A 18 20.56 -1.26 8.26
N VAL A 19 20.59 -2.21 9.21
CA VAL A 19 20.22 -3.61 8.93
C VAL A 19 18.75 -3.69 8.50
N ALA A 20 17.85 -3.04 9.23
CA ALA A 20 16.43 -2.98 8.88
C ALA A 20 16.21 -2.37 7.48
N ALA A 21 16.95 -1.31 7.13
CA ALA A 21 16.89 -0.71 5.80
C ALA A 21 17.37 -1.67 4.69
N GLN A 22 18.42 -2.46 4.93
CA GLN A 22 18.87 -3.48 3.97
C GLN A 22 17.85 -4.60 3.80
N ILE A 23 17.24 -5.05 4.89
CA ILE A 23 16.16 -6.05 4.84
C ILE A 23 14.97 -5.50 4.06
N ALA A 24 14.54 -4.26 4.35
CA ALA A 24 13.47 -3.60 3.63
C ALA A 24 13.77 -3.49 2.12
N LYS A 25 15.01 -3.15 1.76
CA LYS A 25 15.45 -3.10 0.36
C LYS A 25 15.38 -4.47 -0.32
N GLN A 26 15.78 -5.55 0.36
CA GLN A 26 15.71 -6.90 -0.19
C GLN A 26 14.25 -7.33 -0.43
N VAL A 27 13.36 -7.03 0.51
CA VAL A 27 11.91 -7.29 0.37
C VAL A 27 11.35 -6.49 -0.81
N TYR A 28 11.67 -5.20 -0.93
CA TYR A 28 11.20 -4.37 -2.04
C TYR A 28 11.55 -4.94 -3.42
N ILE A 29 12.79 -5.42 -3.58
CA ILE A 29 13.26 -6.02 -4.84
C ILE A 29 12.59 -7.38 -5.06
N ARG A 30 12.50 -8.22 -4.02
CA ARG A 30 11.94 -9.58 -4.10
C ARG A 30 10.44 -9.58 -4.41
N GLU A 31 9.69 -8.69 -3.77
CA GLU A 31 8.24 -8.55 -3.95
C GLU A 31 7.89 -7.77 -5.23
N GLY A 32 8.89 -7.33 -6.01
CA GLY A 32 8.65 -6.65 -7.27
C GLY A 32 7.88 -5.34 -7.12
N MET A 33 8.09 -4.62 -6.01
CA MET A 33 7.40 -3.35 -5.72
C MET A 33 7.85 -2.19 -6.62
N ALA A 34 8.75 -2.45 -7.57
CA ALA A 34 9.13 -1.50 -8.60
C ALA A 34 7.95 -1.22 -9.54
N PRO A 35 7.88 -0.02 -10.13
CA PRO A 35 6.90 0.26 -11.17
C PRO A 35 7.00 -0.81 -12.29
N PRO A 36 5.86 -1.34 -12.75
CA PRO A 36 5.84 -2.38 -13.76
C PRO A 36 6.39 -1.87 -15.10
N SER A 37 6.93 -2.77 -15.91
CA SER A 37 7.37 -2.46 -17.27
C SER A 37 6.16 -2.24 -18.20
N GLY A 38 6.39 -1.60 -19.36
CA GLY A 38 5.32 -1.38 -20.36
C GLY A 38 4.62 -2.67 -20.78
N ALA A 39 5.39 -3.75 -20.97
CA ALA A 39 4.84 -5.07 -21.32
C ALA A 39 3.95 -5.66 -20.20
N GLN A 40 4.31 -5.43 -18.93
CA GLN A 40 3.49 -5.88 -17.79
C GLN A 40 2.17 -5.10 -17.71
N ILE A 41 2.20 -3.81 -18.06
CA ILE A 41 0.99 -2.97 -18.12
C ILE A 41 0.06 -3.48 -19.22
N GLU A 42 0.58 -3.81 -20.40
CA GLU A 42 -0.22 -4.38 -21.50
C GLU A 42 -0.84 -5.72 -21.10
N ALA A 43 -0.05 -6.62 -20.50
CA ALA A 43 -0.56 -7.91 -20.00
C ALA A 43 -1.66 -7.73 -18.94
N ALA A 44 -1.50 -6.75 -18.04
CA ALA A 44 -2.50 -6.43 -17.03
C ALA A 44 -3.80 -5.87 -17.64
N LYS A 45 -3.71 -5.06 -18.69
CA LYS A 45 -4.87 -4.57 -19.45
C LYS A 45 -5.64 -5.72 -20.08
N ASP A 46 -4.95 -6.63 -20.76
CA ASP A 46 -5.57 -7.78 -21.39
C ASP A 46 -6.25 -8.70 -20.37
N ALA A 47 -5.59 -8.95 -19.23
CA ALA A 47 -6.17 -9.72 -18.13
C ALA A 47 -7.43 -9.06 -17.57
N THR A 48 -7.42 -7.73 -17.41
CA THR A 48 -8.57 -6.96 -16.93
C THR A 48 -9.74 -7.04 -17.90
N LEU A 49 -9.49 -6.89 -19.20
CA LEU A 49 -10.54 -7.01 -20.23
C LEU A 49 -11.15 -8.41 -20.26
N LYS A 50 -10.32 -9.46 -20.17
CA LYS A 50 -10.78 -10.85 -20.06
C LYS A 50 -11.62 -11.06 -18.81
N PHE A 51 -11.21 -10.51 -17.66
CA PHE A 51 -11.99 -10.58 -16.43
C PHE A 51 -13.37 -9.93 -16.60
N ILE A 52 -13.44 -8.71 -17.15
CA ILE A 52 -14.71 -8.00 -17.38
C ILE A 52 -15.62 -8.81 -18.30
N TRP A 53 -15.09 -9.37 -19.38
CA TRP A 53 -15.84 -10.23 -20.29
C TRP A 53 -16.38 -11.48 -19.59
N ASN A 54 -15.56 -12.14 -18.78
CA ASN A 54 -15.97 -13.33 -18.04
C ASN A 54 -16.98 -13.01 -16.93
N ALA A 55 -16.85 -11.86 -16.25
CA ALA A 55 -17.75 -11.42 -15.19
C ALA A 55 -19.18 -11.17 -15.71
N ARG A 56 -19.33 -10.83 -17.00
CA ARG A 56 -20.65 -10.69 -17.66
C ARG A 56 -21.38 -12.02 -17.84
N ASN A 57 -20.67 -13.14 -17.81
CA ASN A 57 -21.27 -14.46 -17.92
C ASN A 57 -21.72 -14.96 -16.53
N LEU A 58 -23.01 -15.19 -16.36
CA LEU A 58 -23.61 -15.67 -15.09
C LEU A 58 -23.06 -17.03 -14.62
N ASN A 59 -22.56 -17.86 -15.54
CA ASN A 59 -21.95 -19.15 -15.21
C ASN A 59 -20.58 -19.01 -14.52
N THR A 60 -19.89 -17.88 -14.71
CA THR A 60 -18.60 -17.61 -14.06
C THR A 60 -18.73 -17.56 -12.55
N TRP A 61 -19.80 -16.93 -12.05
CA TRP A 61 -20.06 -16.76 -10.62
C TRP A 61 -20.50 -18.04 -9.92
N LYS A 62 -21.13 -18.97 -10.65
CA LYS A 62 -21.59 -20.26 -10.12
C LYS A 62 -20.46 -21.24 -9.84
N ASN A 63 -19.31 -21.06 -10.49
CA ASN A 63 -18.16 -21.96 -10.40
C ASN A 63 -17.06 -21.45 -9.45
N ILE A 64 -17.30 -20.33 -8.74
CA ILE A 64 -16.29 -19.74 -7.85
C ILE A 64 -16.27 -20.48 -6.51
N SER A 65 -15.09 -20.93 -6.10
CA SER A 65 -14.91 -21.59 -4.80
C SER A 65 -14.85 -20.58 -3.65
N LYS A 66 -15.17 -21.01 -2.42
CA LYS A 66 -15.08 -20.15 -1.22
C LYS A 66 -13.66 -19.57 -1.02
N ASP A 67 -12.64 -20.37 -1.32
CA ASP A 67 -11.24 -19.94 -1.25
C ASP A 67 -10.93 -18.80 -2.23
N GLN A 68 -11.48 -18.85 -3.45
CA GLN A 68 -11.33 -17.77 -4.44
C GLN A 68 -11.97 -16.47 -3.97
N TYR A 69 -13.15 -16.52 -3.33
CA TYR A 69 -13.79 -15.33 -2.76
C TYR A 69 -12.97 -14.71 -1.64
N VAL A 70 -12.43 -15.53 -0.73
CA VAL A 70 -11.60 -15.04 0.39
C VAL A 70 -10.33 -14.37 -0.14
N ARG A 71 -9.64 -15.01 -1.09
CA ARG A 71 -8.43 -14.43 -1.71
C ARG A 71 -8.74 -13.15 -2.46
N ALA A 72 -9.83 -13.10 -3.23
CA ALA A 72 -10.24 -11.89 -3.94
C ALA A 72 -10.57 -10.75 -2.97
N GLY A 73 -11.25 -11.05 -1.85
CA GLY A 73 -11.54 -10.08 -0.81
C GLY A 73 -10.26 -9.54 -0.14
N LEU A 74 -9.28 -10.41 0.13
CA LEU A 74 -8.00 -10.01 0.70
C LEU A 74 -7.25 -9.07 -0.25
N VAL A 75 -7.11 -9.45 -1.53
CA VAL A 75 -6.45 -8.61 -2.54
C VAL A 75 -7.17 -7.27 -2.73
N ALA A 76 -8.51 -7.26 -2.67
CA ALA A 76 -9.28 -6.02 -2.73
C ALA A 76 -9.03 -5.12 -1.52
N ALA A 77 -8.92 -5.68 -0.32
CA ALA A 77 -8.58 -4.95 0.90
C ALA A 77 -7.15 -4.36 0.84
N GLU A 78 -6.19 -5.12 0.31
CA GLU A 78 -4.83 -4.63 0.07
C GLU A 78 -4.83 -3.46 -0.92
N ALA A 79 -5.51 -3.60 -2.06
CA ALA A 79 -5.63 -2.53 -3.06
C ALA A 79 -6.28 -1.26 -2.49
N TYR A 80 -7.33 -1.41 -1.67
CA TYR A 80 -7.97 -0.30 -0.98
C TYR A 80 -7.01 0.41 0.00
N THR A 81 -6.20 -0.37 0.71
CA THR A 81 -5.18 0.17 1.63
C THR A 81 -4.13 0.99 0.87
N PHE A 82 -3.64 0.49 -0.27
CA PHE A 82 -2.72 1.27 -1.12
C PHE A 82 -3.36 2.54 -1.68
N PHE A 83 -4.64 2.50 -2.04
CA PHE A 83 -5.36 3.70 -2.47
C PHE A 83 -5.41 4.77 -1.36
N MET A 84 -5.73 4.38 -0.12
CA MET A 84 -5.72 5.28 1.03
C MET A 84 -4.32 5.84 1.33
N LEU A 85 -3.26 5.01 1.24
CA LEU A 85 -1.88 5.47 1.36
C LEU A 85 -1.52 6.49 0.27
N GLY A 86 -1.98 6.27 -0.96
CA GLY A 86 -1.84 7.22 -2.06
C GLY A 86 -2.50 8.56 -1.77
N GLU A 87 -3.71 8.56 -1.20
CA GLU A 87 -4.37 9.79 -0.75
C GLU A 87 -3.59 10.49 0.37
N ILE A 88 -3.08 9.75 1.36
CA ILE A 88 -2.26 10.33 2.45
C ILE A 88 -1.02 11.02 1.87
N ILE A 89 -0.33 10.38 0.92
CA ILE A 89 0.86 10.95 0.26
C ILE A 89 0.47 12.17 -0.59
N GLY A 90 -0.60 12.06 -1.39
CA GLY A 90 -1.08 13.14 -2.26
C GLY A 90 -1.53 14.38 -1.48
N ARG A 91 -2.16 14.18 -0.32
CA ARG A 91 -2.59 15.25 0.60
C ARG A 91 -1.49 15.72 1.54
N ARG A 92 -0.39 14.95 1.67
CA ARG A 92 0.71 15.14 2.64
C ARG A 92 0.21 15.30 4.09
N ASN A 93 -0.92 14.69 4.42
CA ASN A 93 -1.51 14.74 5.75
C ASN A 93 -2.01 13.35 6.18
N LEU A 94 -1.64 12.97 7.41
CA LEU A 94 -1.97 11.67 8.00
C LEU A 94 -3.40 11.63 8.54
N ILE A 95 -3.93 12.76 9.03
CA ILE A 95 -5.26 12.83 9.66
C ILE A 95 -5.98 14.09 9.16
N GLY A 96 -7.14 13.88 8.52
CA GLY A 96 -8.04 14.95 8.09
C GLY A 96 -7.47 15.89 7.02
N TYR A 97 -8.29 16.82 6.53
CA TYR A 97 -7.78 17.98 5.82
C TYR A 97 -7.41 19.03 6.86
N ASN A 98 -6.23 19.65 6.72
CA ASN A 98 -5.97 20.92 7.40
C ASN A 98 -6.76 22.01 6.67
N VAL A 99 -8.08 21.93 6.79
CA VAL A 99 -8.91 23.10 6.60
C VAL A 99 -8.61 24.00 7.78
N LYS A 100 -8.24 25.26 7.51
CA LYS A 100 -8.53 26.35 8.44
C LYS A 100 -10.04 26.35 8.62
N SER A 101 -10.56 25.46 9.45
CA SER A 101 -11.95 25.49 9.87
C SER A 101 -12.11 26.78 10.65
N ALA A 102 -12.91 27.71 10.12
CA ALA A 102 -14.04 28.32 10.81
C ALA A 102 -13.89 28.82 12.28
N ASP A 103 -12.68 29.07 12.80
CA ASP A 103 -12.46 29.71 14.11
C ASP A 103 -12.54 31.25 14.01
N THR A 104 -13.44 31.77 13.17
CA THR A 104 -13.75 33.21 13.12
C THR A 104 -15.25 33.40 12.93
N HIS A 105 -16.05 32.77 13.80
CA HIS A 105 -17.39 33.28 14.09
C HIS A 105 -17.25 34.35 15.18
N HIS A 106 -16.92 35.57 14.77
CA HIS A 106 -17.21 36.76 15.57
C HIS A 106 -18.72 37.02 15.49
N HIS A 107 -19.43 36.77 16.59
CA HIS A 107 -20.65 37.46 16.99
C HIS A 107 -20.66 37.56 18.52
#